data_AF-A0A662V2G9-F1
#
_entry.id   AF-A0A662V2G9-F1
#
_cell.length_a   1.000
_cell.length_b   1.000
_cell.length_c   1.000
_cell.angle_alpha   90.00
_cell.angle_beta   90.00
_cell.angle_gamma   90.00
#
_symmetry.space_group_name_H-M   'P 1'
#
loop_
_entity.id
_entity.type
_entity.pdbx_description
1 polymer ?
#
loop_
_entity_poly.entity_id
_entity_poly.type
_entity_poly.pdbx_seq_one_letter_code
_entity_poly.pdbx_strand_id
1 'polypeptide(L)'
;MFVEVSALILVPGLKDPELAYPILIKTVLPVGASGLVLSGLMAAVMSNADSMLLAPATVVAKDIFAPQMSDRGLLTTSRVLVLILGLAAIAAGIARADVLYWPVLAFDVLFAALFVPLTLGLWWRRYNWAGQQRGSSWGP
;
A
#
# COMPACT_ATOMS: atom_id res chain seq x y z
N MET A 1 8.55 15.14 8.92
CA MET A 1 8.65 16.62 9.05
C MET A 1 9.70 17.09 10.06
N PHE A 2 9.56 16.93 11.39
CA PHE A 2 10.60 17.41 12.34
C PHE A 2 11.98 16.76 12.12
N VAL A 3 12.00 15.45 11.87
CA VAL A 3 13.25 14.71 11.62
C VAL A 3 13.90 15.09 10.28
N GLU A 4 13.11 15.36 9.23
CA GLU A 4 13.60 15.86 7.93
C GLU A 4 14.23 17.25 8.04
N VAL A 5 13.57 18.17 8.76
CA VAL A 5 14.12 19.52 8.96
C VAL A 5 15.42 19.44 9.74
N SER A 6 15.49 18.59 10.78
CA SER A 6 16.73 18.34 11.52
C SER A 6 17.82 17.69 10.65
N ALA A 7 17.46 16.77 9.75
CA ALA A 7 18.41 16.13 8.84
C ALA A 7 19.01 17.13 7.84
N LEU A 8 18.22 18.07 7.33
CA LEU A 8 18.69 19.11 6.41
C LEU A 8 19.70 20.06 7.06
N ILE A 9 19.53 20.33 8.36
CA ILE A 9 20.41 21.19 9.15
C ILE A 9 21.70 20.45 9.54
N LEU A 10 21.61 19.15 9.86
CA LEU A 10 22.74 18.33 10.30
C LEU A 10 23.62 17.80 9.15
N VAL A 11 23.06 17.64 7.95
CA VAL A 11 23.77 17.11 6.76
C VAL A 11 23.55 18.04 5.55
N PRO A 12 24.22 19.20 5.50
CA PRO A 12 24.09 20.12 4.37
C PRO A 12 24.73 19.50 3.11
N GLY A 13 23.94 19.27 2.06
CA GLY A 13 24.42 18.79 0.75
C GLY A 13 23.96 17.38 0.32
N LEU A 14 22.97 16.78 0.98
CA LEU A 14 22.32 15.56 0.51
C LEU A 14 21.77 15.75 -0.92
N LYS A 15 22.34 15.02 -1.88
CA LYS A 15 21.82 14.94 -3.26
C LYS A 15 20.47 14.23 -3.31
N ASP A 16 20.25 13.24 -2.44
CA ASP A 16 19.03 12.42 -2.39
C ASP A 16 18.35 12.56 -1.03
N PRO A 17 17.23 13.30 -0.94
CA PRO A 17 16.47 13.48 0.31
C PRO A 17 15.94 12.15 0.90
N GLU A 18 15.72 11.15 0.04
CA GLU A 18 15.23 9.82 0.46
C GLU A 18 16.21 9.07 1.37
N LEU A 19 17.51 9.37 1.29
CA LEU A 19 18.55 8.77 2.12
C LEU A 19 18.81 9.54 3.44
N ALA A 20 18.13 10.67 3.65
CA ALA A 20 18.34 11.51 4.83
C ALA A 20 18.09 10.74 6.14
N TYR A 21 17.03 9.92 6.19
CA TYR A 21 16.67 9.15 7.38
C TYR A 21 17.73 8.09 7.77
N PRO A 22 18.14 7.16 6.89
CA PRO A 22 19.21 6.20 7.20
C PRO A 22 20.52 6.87 7.60
N ILE A 23 20.88 7.98 6.94
CA ILE A 23 22.13 8.69 7.20
C ILE A 23 22.09 9.36 8.57
N LEU A 24 20.96 9.98 8.93
CA LEU A 24 20.78 10.60 10.25
C LEU A 24 20.87 9.56 11.37
N ILE A 25 20.24 8.40 11.20
CA ILE A 25 20.31 7.32 12.20
C ILE A 25 21.76 6.87 12.40
N LYS A 26 22.54 6.74 11.32
CA LYS A 26 23.95 6.36 11.42
C LYS A 26 24.85 7.43 12.04
N THR A 27 24.52 8.70 11.90
CA THR A 27 25.34 9.82 12.42
C THR A 27 25.02 10.17 13.87
N VAL A 28 23.76 10.04 14.29
CA VAL A 28 23.32 10.46 15.63
C VAL A 28 23.40 9.33 16.65
N LEU A 29 23.19 8.07 16.25
CA LEU A 29 23.11 6.94 17.19
C LEU A 29 24.43 6.14 17.26
N PRO A 30 24.73 5.53 18.43
CA PRO A 30 25.83 4.59 18.57
C PRO A 30 25.55 3.30 17.80
N VAL A 31 26.62 2.64 17.33
CA VAL A 31 26.59 1.50 16.38
C VAL A 31 25.56 0.40 16.73
N GLY A 32 25.39 0.05 18.00
CA GLY A 32 24.42 -0.96 18.43
C GLY A 32 22.96 -0.52 18.29
N ALA A 33 22.66 0.74 18.64
CA ALA A 33 21.31 1.28 18.55
C ALA A 33 20.94 1.59 17.08
N SER A 34 21.87 2.07 16.27
CA SER A 34 21.65 2.31 14.83
C SER A 34 21.25 1.04 14.09
N GLY A 35 21.89 -0.09 14.41
CA GLY A 35 21.55 -1.39 13.84
C GLY A 35 20.14 -1.84 14.20
N LEU A 36 19.72 -1.65 15.46
CA LEU A 36 18.39 -1.99 15.94
C LEU A 36 17.30 -1.14 15.28
N VAL A 37 17.55 0.16 15.13
CA VAL A 37 16.58 1.06 14.48
C VAL A 37 16.45 0.75 12.99
N LEU A 38 17.57 0.52 12.28
CA LEU A 38 17.53 0.17 10.85
C LEU A 38 16.85 -1.17 10.60
N SER A 39 17.06 -2.18 11.45
CA SER A 39 16.35 -3.46 11.32
C SER A 39 14.86 -3.31 11.60
N GLY A 40 14.49 -2.51 12.61
CA GLY A 40 13.09 -2.16 12.88
C GLY A 40 12.42 -1.44 11.71
N LEU A 41 13.14 -0.51 11.06
CA LEU A 41 12.66 0.17 9.85
C LEU A 41 12.40 -0.84 8.71
N MET A 42 13.35 -1.75 8.45
CA MET A 42 13.16 -2.78 7.43
C MET A 42 12.00 -3.71 7.76
N ALA A 43 11.83 -4.10 9.02
CA ALA A 43 10.71 -4.92 9.47
C ALA A 43 9.36 -4.23 9.26
N ALA A 44 9.27 -2.92 9.56
CA ALA A 44 8.06 -2.13 9.33
C ALA A 44 7.73 -1.98 7.82
N VAL A 45 8.75 -1.82 6.97
CA VAL A 45 8.56 -1.78 5.51
C VAL A 45 8.08 -3.15 5.00
N MET A 46 8.67 -4.24 5.49
CA MET A 46 8.30 -5.60 5.10
C MET A 46 6.84 -5.92 5.49
N SER A 47 6.39 -5.56 6.69
CA SER A 47 5.01 -5.83 7.11
C SER A 47 3.97 -5.10 6.26
N ASN A 48 4.31 -3.89 5.80
CA ASN A 48 3.47 -3.12 4.87
C ASN A 48 3.47 -3.78 3.48
N ALA A 49 4.64 -4.17 2.98
CA ALA A 49 4.76 -4.84 1.68
C ALA A 49 3.97 -6.16 1.66
N ASP A 50 4.08 -6.97 2.71
CA ASP A 50 3.33 -8.23 2.84
C ASP A 50 1.82 -8.00 2.79
N SER A 51 1.33 -6.97 3.49
CA SER A 51 -0.09 -6.60 3.50
C SER A 51 -0.57 -6.12 2.13
N MET A 52 0.24 -5.31 1.43
CA MET A 52 -0.06 -4.78 0.10
C MET A 52 -0.01 -5.84 -1.01
N LEU A 53 0.77 -6.92 -0.83
CA LEU A 53 0.77 -8.05 -1.76
C LEU A 53 -0.39 -9.02 -1.48
N LEU A 54 -0.68 -9.28 -0.21
CA LEU A 54 -1.70 -10.25 0.20
C LEU A 54 -3.13 -9.73 -0.04
N ALA A 55 -3.40 -8.45 0.20
CA ALA A 55 -4.73 -7.87 0.02
C ALA A 55 -5.28 -8.05 -1.42
N PRO A 56 -4.61 -7.60 -2.49
CA PRO A 56 -5.11 -7.79 -3.85
C PRO A 56 -5.11 -9.28 -4.26
N ALA A 57 -4.13 -10.07 -3.82
CA ALA A 57 -4.09 -11.50 -4.14
C ALA A 57 -5.31 -12.24 -3.56
N THR A 58 -5.71 -11.92 -2.33
CA THR A 58 -6.88 -12.55 -1.68
C THR A 58 -8.20 -12.06 -2.28
N VAL A 59 -8.32 -10.77 -2.61
CA VAL A 59 -9.49 -10.22 -3.32
C VAL A 59 -9.66 -10.91 -4.66
N VAL A 60 -8.61 -10.99 -5.47
CA VAL A 60 -8.65 -11.66 -6.78
C VAL A 60 -8.95 -13.15 -6.63
N ALA A 61 -8.29 -13.84 -5.69
CA ALA A 61 -8.54 -15.26 -5.44
C ALA A 61 -10.00 -15.52 -5.05
N LYS A 62 -10.57 -14.68 -4.18
CA LYS A 62 -11.94 -14.86 -3.68
C LYS A 62 -12.98 -14.43 -4.72
N ASP A 63 -12.83 -13.26 -5.32
CA ASP A 63 -13.87 -12.71 -6.20
C ASP A 63 -13.94 -13.45 -7.54
N ILE A 64 -12.81 -13.96 -8.04
CA ILE A 64 -12.76 -14.66 -9.33
C ILE A 64 -12.87 -16.18 -9.16
N PHE A 65 -12.17 -16.77 -8.17
CA PHE A 65 -12.01 -18.23 -8.10
C PHE A 65 -12.81 -18.91 -6.99
N ALA A 66 -13.38 -18.18 -6.01
CA ALA A 66 -14.21 -18.80 -4.95
C ALA A 66 -15.42 -19.60 -5.45
N PRO A 67 -16.17 -19.20 -6.50
CA PRO A 67 -17.31 -20.01 -6.93
C PRO A 67 -16.93 -21.34 -7.60
N GLN A 68 -15.63 -21.57 -7.88
CA GLN A 68 -15.16 -22.68 -8.71
C GLN A 68 -14.13 -23.60 -8.02
N MET A 69 -13.66 -23.29 -6.82
CA MET A 69 -12.57 -24.03 -6.15
C MET A 69 -12.85 -24.36 -4.68
N SER A 70 -12.26 -25.46 -4.22
CA SER A 70 -12.21 -25.81 -2.78
C SER A 70 -11.26 -24.88 -2.01
N ASP A 71 -11.43 -24.77 -0.69
CA ASP A 71 -10.61 -23.92 0.19
C ASP A 71 -9.10 -24.15 0.02
N ARG A 72 -8.67 -25.41 -0.18
CA ARG A 72 -7.27 -25.75 -0.45
C ARG A 72 -6.77 -25.21 -1.79
N GLY A 73 -7.63 -25.23 -2.81
CA GLY A 73 -7.35 -24.63 -4.11
C GLY A 73 -7.20 -23.11 -4.00
N LEU A 74 -8.09 -22.45 -3.26
CA LEU A 74 -8.04 -21.00 -3.05
C LEU A 74 -6.77 -20.52 -2.33
N LEU A 75 -6.32 -21.27 -1.33
CA LEU A 75 -5.05 -20.98 -0.65
C LEU A 75 -3.84 -21.10 -1.59
N THR A 76 -3.84 -22.12 -2.45
CA THR A 76 -2.74 -22.35 -3.40
C THR A 76 -2.73 -21.26 -4.47
N THR A 77 -3.90 -20.90 -5.00
CA THR A 77 -4.07 -19.81 -5.97
C THR A 77 -3.64 -18.47 -5.37
N SER A 78 -4.02 -18.18 -4.13
CA SER A 78 -3.58 -16.95 -3.45
C SER A 78 -2.06 -16.88 -3.32
N ARG A 79 -1.40 -17.98 -2.96
CA ARG A 79 0.08 -18.04 -2.86
C ARG A 79 0.75 -17.80 -4.21
N VAL A 80 0.22 -18.40 -5.29
CA VAL A 80 0.74 -18.20 -6.65
C VAL A 80 0.54 -16.75 -7.09
N LEU A 81 -0.62 -16.15 -6.81
CA LEU A 81 -0.90 -14.75 -7.11
C LEU A 81 0.05 -13.81 -6.37
N VAL A 82 0.31 -14.05 -5.07
CA VAL A 82 1.30 -13.27 -4.30
C VAL A 82 2.69 -13.36 -4.93
N LEU A 83 3.11 -14.55 -5.37
CA LEU A 83 4.40 -14.72 -6.05
C LEU A 83 4.47 -13.93 -7.37
N ILE A 84 3.42 -13.99 -8.18
CA ILE A 84 3.36 -13.25 -9.45
C ILE A 84 3.38 -11.73 -9.21
N LEU A 85 2.57 -11.24 -8.26
CA LEU A 85 2.53 -9.83 -7.89
C LEU A 85 3.87 -9.36 -7.30
N GLY A 86 4.52 -10.19 -6.47
CA GLY A 86 5.84 -9.90 -5.92
C GLY A 86 6.91 -9.78 -7.00
N LEU A 87 6.93 -10.69 -7.98
CA LEU A 87 7.84 -10.62 -9.12
C LEU A 87 7.58 -9.36 -9.97
N ALA A 88 6.31 -9.02 -10.21
CA ALA A 88 5.94 -7.80 -10.92
C ALA A 88 6.37 -6.54 -10.16
N ALA A 89 6.21 -6.52 -8.83
CA ALA A 89 6.66 -5.43 -7.97
C ALA A 89 8.19 -5.26 -8.00
N ILE A 90 8.95 -6.36 -7.97
CA ILE A 90 10.42 -6.33 -8.11
C ILE A 90 10.81 -5.78 -9.48
N ALA A 91 10.16 -6.24 -10.56
CA ALA A 91 10.43 -5.75 -11.91
C ALA A 91 10.13 -4.25 -12.05
N ALA A 92 9.03 -3.77 -11.47
CA ALA A 92 8.66 -2.36 -11.44
C ALA A 92 9.67 -1.51 -10.64
N GLY A 93 10.17 -2.03 -9.52
CA GLY A 93 11.21 -1.38 -8.71
C GLY A 93 12.56 -1.29 -9.42
N ILE A 94 12.93 -2.31 -10.22
CA ILE A 94 14.16 -2.25 -11.03
C ILE A 94 14.03 -1.23 -12.16
N ALA A 95 12.83 -1.10 -12.76
CA ALA A 95 12.59 -0.14 -13.84
C ALA A 95 12.71 1.32 -13.39
N ARG A 96 12.37 1.62 -12.13
CA ARG A 96 12.46 2.97 -11.57
C ARG A 96 12.88 2.91 -10.10
N ALA A 97 14.10 3.37 -9.84
CA ALA A 97 14.76 3.30 -8.53
C ALA A 97 14.31 4.40 -7.52
N ASP A 98 13.27 5.17 -7.86
CA ASP A 98 12.71 6.20 -6.97
C ASP A 98 11.89 5.53 -5.85
N VAL A 99 12.30 5.69 -4.58
CA VAL A 99 11.68 4.99 -3.45
C VAL A 99 10.22 5.43 -3.25
N LEU A 100 9.92 6.71 -3.51
CA LEU A 100 8.60 7.29 -3.27
C LEU A 100 7.65 7.21 -4.46
N TYR A 101 8.14 6.99 -5.68
CA TYR A 101 7.29 7.08 -6.87
C TYR A 101 6.16 6.05 -6.87
N TRP A 102 6.49 4.77 -6.72
CA TRP A 102 5.50 3.69 -6.75
C TRP A 102 4.50 3.75 -5.58
N PRO A 103 4.93 3.98 -4.32
CA PRO A 103 3.99 4.15 -3.21
C PRO A 103 3.05 5.34 -3.38
N VAL A 104 3.56 6.51 -3.81
CA VAL A 104 2.73 7.70 -4.01
C VAL A 104 1.67 7.44 -5.09
N LEU A 105 2.08 6.87 -6.22
CA LEU A 105 1.14 6.49 -7.29
C LEU A 105 0.07 5.51 -6.79
N ALA A 106 0.46 4.51 -5.99
CA ALA A 106 -0.48 3.55 -5.44
C ALA A 106 -1.52 4.21 -4.51
N PHE A 107 -1.09 5.14 -3.65
CA PHE A 107 -1.99 5.90 -2.79
C PHE A 107 -2.89 6.84 -3.59
N ASP A 108 -2.37 7.54 -4.59
CA ASP A 108 -3.14 8.42 -5.46
C ASP A 108 -4.28 7.66 -6.15
N VAL A 109 -3.98 6.48 -6.71
CA VAL A 109 -4.97 5.60 -7.33
C VAL A 109 -5.98 5.09 -6.30
N LEU A 110 -5.52 4.69 -5.11
CA LEU A 110 -6.39 4.22 -4.03
C LEU A 110 -7.37 5.30 -3.59
N PHE A 111 -6.88 6.51 -3.34
CA PHE A 111 -7.72 7.64 -2.94
C PHE A 111 -8.67 8.07 -4.06
N ALA A 112 -8.21 8.12 -5.32
CA ALA A 112 -9.07 8.42 -6.45
C ALA A 112 -10.21 7.39 -6.60
N ALA A 113 -9.88 6.10 -6.50
CA ALA A 113 -10.85 5.01 -6.60
C ALA A 113 -11.85 4.98 -5.44
N LEU A 114 -11.44 5.43 -4.24
CA LEU A 114 -12.30 5.48 -3.06
C LEU A 114 -13.16 6.76 -3.01
N PHE A 115 -12.60 7.89 -3.45
CA PHE A 115 -13.25 9.20 -3.41
C PHE A 115 -14.47 9.26 -4.33
N VAL A 116 -14.38 8.70 -5.54
CA VAL A 116 -15.49 8.69 -6.51
C VAL A 116 -16.74 7.99 -5.98
N PRO A 117 -16.72 6.72 -5.53
CA PRO A 117 -17.92 6.05 -5.00
C PRO A 117 -18.40 6.63 -3.67
N LEU A 118 -17.51 7.11 -2.79
CA LEU A 118 -17.91 7.75 -1.54
C LEU A 118 -18.69 9.05 -1.78
N THR A 119 -18.18 9.91 -2.67
CA THR A 119 -18.83 11.19 -2.99
C THR A 119 -20.14 10.98 -3.73
N LEU A 120 -20.19 10.04 -4.69
CA LEU A 120 -21.43 9.66 -5.38
C LEU A 120 -22.46 9.03 -4.43
N GLY A 121 -22.03 8.19 -3.49
CA GLY A 121 -22.90 7.61 -2.46
C GLY A 121 -23.51 8.69 -1.58
N LEU A 122 -22.69 9.58 -1.01
CA LEU A 122 -23.16 10.62 -0.09
C LEU A 122 -24.09 11.64 -0.76
N TRP A 123 -23.77 12.09 -1.98
CA TRP A 123 -24.54 13.15 -2.65
C TRP A 123 -25.71 12.62 -3.47
N TRP A 124 -25.65 11.40 -4.00
CA TRP A 124 -26.70 10.87 -4.86
C TRP A 124 -27.66 9.99 -4.08
N ARG A 125 -28.81 10.58 -3.72
CA ARG A 125 -29.90 9.95 -2.96
C ARG A 125 -30.42 8.63 -3.56
N ARG A 126 -30.13 8.34 -4.84
CA ARG A 126 -30.52 7.13 -5.58
C ARG A 126 -29.58 5.93 -5.36
N TYR A 127 -28.33 6.16 -4.97
CA TYR A 127 -27.31 5.12 -4.74
C TYR A 127 -27.07 4.82 -3.25
N ASN A 128 -27.69 5.58 -2.35
CA ASN A 128 -27.75 5.24 -0.94
C ASN A 128 -28.68 4.03 -0.72
N TRP A 129 -28.30 3.13 0.21
CA TRP A 129 -29.12 1.98 0.63
C TRP A 129 -30.54 2.39 1.02
N ALA A 130 -30.70 3.59 1.60
CA ALA A 130 -31.99 4.20 1.94
C ALA A 130 -32.81 4.66 0.71
N GLY A 131 -32.16 4.93 -0.42
CA GLY A 131 -32.81 5.22 -1.71
C GLY A 131 -33.28 3.96 -2.44
N GLN A 132 -32.50 2.87 -2.35
CA GLN A 132 -32.85 1.57 -2.95
C GLN A 132 -34.12 0.98 -2.32
N GLN A 133 -34.23 0.99 -0.98
CA GLN A 133 -35.43 0.48 -0.27
C GLN A 133 -36.69 1.32 -0.53
N ARG A 134 -36.52 2.61 -0.83
CA ARG A 134 -37.63 3.53 -1.11
C ARG A 134 -38.04 3.55 -2.60
N GLY A 135 -37.17 3.05 -3.48
CA GLY A 135 -37.48 2.82 -4.90
C GLY A 135 -38.13 1.46 -5.16
N SER A 136 -37.85 0.43 -4.34
CA SER A 136 -38.48 -0.90 -4.47
C SER A 136 -39.92 -0.96 -3.96
N SER A 137 -40.45 0.11 -3.35
CA SER A 137 -41.86 0.25 -2.97
C SER A 137 -42.69 1.06 -3.99
N TRP A 138 -42.05 1.56 -5.05
CA TRP A 138 -42.70 2.28 -6.16
C TRP A 138 -42.27 1.68 -7.50
N GLY A 139 -42.71 0.45 -7.74
CA GLY A 139 -42.86 -0.14 -9.07
C GLY A 139 -44.26 -0.78 -9.13
N PRO A 140 -44.99 -0.62 -10.25
CA PRO A 140 -46.40 -1.03 -10.39
C PRO A 140 -46.61 -2.55 -10.24
#